data_AF-A0A098B172-F1
#
_entry.id   AF-A0A098B172-F1
#
_cell.length_a   1.000
_cell.length_b   1.000
_cell.length_c   1.000
_cell.angle_alpha   90.00
_cell.angle_beta   90.00
_cell.angle_gamma   90.00
#
_symmetry.space_group_name_H-M   'P 1'
#
loop_
_entity.id
_entity.type
_entity.pdbx_description
1 polymer ?
#
loop_
_entity_poly.entity_id
_entity_poly.type
_entity_poly.pdbx_seq_one_letter_code
_entity_poly.pdbx_strand_id
1 'polypeptide(L)'
;MLKKRFLGALAVATLLTLSFGTPVMAQSGSAVFTNEGVTPFAISYPGGGTWDTGTKTSGAQKHVWSHYLHPDNCHSATAKLDTQTEKDVKSAGSWAKADVYGNPSYTGYTFWDNNATGCSK
;
A
#
# COMPACT_ATOMS: atom_id res chain seq x y z
N MET A 1 -3.66 -34.64 61.78
CA MET A 1 -4.68 -33.74 61.18
C MET A 1 -4.09 -32.34 61.03
N LEU A 2 -3.75 -31.93 59.80
CA LEU A 2 -4.06 -30.64 59.16
C LEU A 2 -4.43 -29.46 60.12
N LYS A 3 -3.81 -28.26 60.15
CA LYS A 3 -3.64 -27.25 59.06
C LYS A 3 -3.11 -25.91 59.67
N LYS A 4 -2.37 -25.13 58.84
CA LYS A 4 -2.26 -23.64 58.78
C LYS A 4 -1.18 -22.97 59.64
N ARG A 5 -0.39 -22.00 59.17
CA ARG A 5 -0.31 -21.28 57.87
C ARG A 5 0.96 -20.39 57.90
N PHE A 6 1.82 -20.50 56.89
CA PHE A 6 2.91 -19.53 56.69
C PHE A 6 2.32 -18.20 56.19
N LEU A 7 2.69 -17.12 56.88
CA LEU A 7 2.47 -15.73 56.49
C LEU A 7 3.62 -15.27 55.60
N GLY A 8 3.30 -14.47 54.57
CA GLY A 8 4.29 -13.66 53.86
C GLY A 8 4.25 -13.83 52.35
N ALA A 9 3.15 -13.44 51.70
CA ALA A 9 3.17 -13.21 50.26
C ALA A 9 3.92 -11.90 49.99
N LEU A 10 5.15 -12.00 49.49
CA LEU A 10 5.90 -10.88 48.93
C LEU A 10 5.24 -10.55 47.58
N ALA A 11 4.41 -9.51 47.55
CA ALA A 11 3.85 -9.00 46.31
C ALA A 11 4.97 -8.30 45.52
N VAL A 12 5.63 -9.03 44.63
CA VAL A 12 6.49 -8.45 43.61
C VAL A 12 5.55 -7.82 42.57
N ALA A 13 5.44 -6.49 42.62
CA ALA A 13 4.73 -5.72 41.61
C ALA A 13 5.46 -5.90 40.26
N THR A 14 4.91 -6.74 39.40
CA THR A 14 5.30 -6.84 37.99
C THR A 14 4.98 -5.51 37.31
N LEU A 15 6.01 -4.73 36.97
CA LEU A 15 5.90 -3.60 36.05
C LEU A 15 5.41 -4.13 34.70
N LEU A 16 4.12 -3.98 34.43
CA LEU A 16 3.53 -4.24 33.13
C LEU A 16 3.94 -3.09 32.20
N THR A 17 5.11 -3.19 31.57
CA THR A 17 5.51 -2.25 30.52
C THR A 17 4.65 -2.53 29.30
N LEU A 18 3.59 -1.75 29.12
CA LEU A 18 2.87 -1.68 27.85
C LEU A 18 3.83 -1.07 26.82
N SER A 19 4.49 -1.92 26.03
CA SER A 19 5.13 -1.45 24.80
C SER A 19 4.00 -1.05 23.85
N PHE A 20 3.73 0.25 23.76
CA PHE A 20 2.98 0.80 22.64
C PHE A 20 3.87 0.63 21.41
N GLY A 21 3.82 -0.55 20.78
CA GLY A 21 4.46 -0.76 19.50
C GLY A 21 3.88 0.25 18.52
N THR A 22 4.73 1.08 17.92
CA THR A 22 4.31 1.97 16.83
C THR A 22 3.74 1.11 15.70
N PRO A 23 2.53 1.41 15.18
CA PRO A 23 1.99 0.64 14.07
C PRO A 23 2.93 0.77 12.87
N VAL A 24 3.45 -0.35 12.38
CA VAL A 24 4.25 -0.40 11.15
C VAL A 24 3.28 -0.55 9.98
N MET A 25 3.22 0.47 9.13
CA MET A 25 2.40 0.45 7.90
C MET A 25 3.19 -0.19 6.75
N ALA A 26 2.48 -0.73 5.75
CA ALA A 26 3.10 -1.27 4.55
C ALA A 26 3.90 -0.18 3.81
N GLN A 27 5.06 -0.52 3.28
CA GLN A 27 5.92 0.43 2.54
C GLN A 27 5.67 0.42 1.03
N SER A 28 5.13 -0.67 0.50
CA SER A 28 4.78 -0.82 -0.90
C SER A 28 3.65 -1.83 -1.07
N GLY A 29 3.06 -1.84 -2.26
CA GLY A 29 2.02 -2.80 -2.60
C GLY A 29 1.77 -2.86 -4.10
N SER A 30 0.98 -3.85 -4.50
CA SER A 30 0.66 -4.10 -5.91
C SER A 30 -0.73 -4.70 -6.11
N ALA A 31 -1.26 -4.54 -7.32
CA ALA A 31 -2.48 -5.20 -7.77
C ALA A 31 -2.30 -5.70 -9.21
N VAL A 32 -2.88 -6.86 -9.50
CA VAL A 32 -2.84 -7.54 -10.81
C VAL A 32 -4.24 -7.56 -11.40
N PHE A 33 -4.36 -7.20 -12.67
CA PHE A 33 -5.63 -7.16 -13.38
C PHE A 33 -5.60 -8.12 -14.59
N THR A 34 -6.31 -9.25 -14.45
CA THR A 34 -6.46 -10.27 -15.49
C THR A 34 -7.63 -9.93 -16.43
N ASN A 35 -7.64 -10.52 -17.62
CA ASN A 35 -8.50 -10.13 -18.74
C ASN A 35 -9.95 -10.64 -18.68
N GLU A 36 -10.58 -10.75 -17.52
CA GLU A 36 -11.97 -11.21 -17.42
C GLU A 36 -12.99 -10.16 -17.86
N GLY A 37 -12.75 -9.34 -18.90
CA GLY A 37 -13.72 -8.35 -19.40
C GLY A 37 -14.25 -7.34 -18.35
N VAL A 38 -13.69 -7.34 -17.14
CA VAL A 38 -14.13 -6.54 -15.99
C VAL A 38 -13.27 -5.29 -15.94
N THR A 39 -13.91 -4.19 -15.54
CA THR A 39 -13.25 -2.94 -15.19
C THR A 39 -13.13 -2.89 -13.67
N PRO A 40 -12.05 -3.41 -13.06
CA PRO A 40 -11.82 -3.24 -11.65
C PRO A 40 -11.31 -1.83 -11.39
N PHE A 41 -11.96 -1.16 -10.44
CA PHE A 41 -11.51 0.09 -9.83
C PHE A 41 -11.49 -0.14 -8.33
N ALA A 42 -10.43 0.31 -7.67
CA ALA A 42 -10.33 0.23 -6.22
C ALA A 42 -9.68 1.50 -5.67
N ILE A 43 -10.37 2.13 -4.72
CA ILE A 43 -9.75 3.10 -3.81
C ILE A 43 -9.44 2.36 -2.52
N SER A 44 -8.19 2.45 -2.09
CA SER A 44 -7.70 1.84 -0.85
C SER A 44 -6.77 2.80 -0.10
N TYR A 45 -6.46 2.49 1.16
CA TYR A 45 -5.64 3.35 2.02
C TYR A 45 -4.36 2.68 2.53
N PRO A 46 -3.53 2.11 1.64
CA PRO A 46 -2.38 1.34 2.06
C PRO A 46 -1.21 2.25 2.43
N GLY A 47 -0.37 1.79 3.37
CA GLY A 47 0.86 2.48 3.75
C GLY A 47 0.67 3.86 4.37
N GLY A 48 -0.55 4.26 4.75
CA GLY A 48 -0.86 5.61 5.24
C GLY A 48 -1.19 6.62 4.14
N GLY A 49 -1.18 6.20 2.87
CA GLY A 49 -1.61 7.01 1.73
C GLY A 49 -2.99 6.62 1.19
N THR A 50 -3.45 7.31 0.16
CA THR A 50 -4.63 6.96 -0.65
C THR A 50 -4.17 6.42 -2.00
N TRP A 51 -4.65 5.25 -2.37
CA TRP A 51 -4.32 4.60 -3.64
C TRP A 51 -5.59 4.34 -4.46
N ASP A 52 -5.68 5.02 -5.60
CA ASP A 52 -6.69 4.80 -6.64
C ASP A 52 -6.04 4.02 -7.79
N THR A 53 -6.52 2.80 -8.02
CA THR A 53 -5.96 1.89 -9.03
C THR A 53 -7.06 1.18 -9.80
N GLY A 54 -6.75 0.81 -11.04
CA GLY A 54 -7.66 -0.03 -11.80
C GLY A 54 -7.24 -0.29 -13.23
N THR A 55 -8.15 -0.94 -13.95
CA THR A 55 -8.06 -1.07 -15.41
C THR A 55 -9.42 -0.92 -16.06
N LYS A 56 -9.44 -0.39 -17.28
CA LYS A 56 -10.63 -0.24 -18.11
C LYS A 56 -10.31 -0.62 -19.55
N THR A 57 -11.18 -1.40 -20.17
CA THR A 57 -11.11 -1.65 -21.61
C THR A 57 -12.19 -0.83 -22.31
N SER A 58 -11.80 -0.06 -23.33
CA SER A 58 -12.72 0.70 -24.18
C SER A 58 -12.35 0.49 -25.64
N GLY A 59 -13.20 -0.23 -26.38
CA GLY A 59 -12.90 -0.61 -27.76
C GLY A 59 -11.63 -1.45 -27.86
N ALA A 60 -10.68 -1.02 -28.69
CA ALA A 60 -9.42 -1.72 -28.95
C ALA A 60 -8.27 -1.34 -27.98
N GLN A 61 -8.56 -0.63 -26.88
CA GLN A 61 -7.54 -0.15 -25.95
C GLN A 61 -7.91 -0.49 -24.50
N LYS A 62 -6.95 -1.08 -23.78
CA LYS A 62 -6.98 -1.17 -22.32
C LYS A 62 -6.16 -0.03 -21.73
N HIS A 63 -6.71 0.58 -20.69
CA HIS A 63 -6.10 1.56 -19.81
C HIS A 63 -5.84 0.90 -18.45
N VAL A 64 -4.66 1.10 -17.88
CA VAL A 64 -4.29 0.68 -16.52
C VAL A 64 -3.72 1.91 -15.82
N TRP A 65 -4.23 2.23 -14.64
CA TRP A 65 -3.76 3.39 -13.87
C TRP A 65 -3.37 3.01 -12.45
N SER A 66 -2.34 3.69 -11.94
CA SER A 66 -1.97 3.70 -10.54
C SER A 66 -1.80 5.15 -10.12
N HIS A 67 -2.67 5.65 -9.25
CA HIS A 67 -2.61 6.99 -8.70
C HIS A 67 -2.43 6.87 -7.18
N TYR A 68 -1.35 7.41 -6.64
CA TYR A 68 -1.03 7.30 -5.22
C TYR A 68 -0.75 8.66 -4.61
N LEU A 69 -1.33 8.92 -3.43
CA LEU A 69 -1.10 10.11 -2.62
C LEU A 69 -0.61 9.67 -1.24
N HIS A 70 0.59 10.08 -0.87
CA HIS A 70 1.08 9.93 0.50
C HIS A 70 1.28 11.29 1.18
N PRO A 71 0.78 11.50 2.41
CA PRO A 71 0.85 12.80 3.09
C PRO A 71 2.26 13.20 3.53
N ASP A 72 3.08 12.23 3.95
CA ASP A 72 4.34 12.54 4.67
C ASP A 72 5.64 12.18 3.95
N ASN A 73 5.58 11.37 2.88
CA ASN A 73 6.76 10.73 2.29
C ASN A 73 6.85 11.01 0.79
N CYS A 74 8.08 11.01 0.26
CA CYS A 74 8.30 10.86 -1.16
C CYS A 74 7.82 9.48 -1.60
N HIS A 75 6.90 9.45 -2.55
CA HIS A 75 6.22 8.22 -2.93
C HIS A 75 6.15 8.11 -4.44
N SER A 76 5.77 6.93 -4.92
CA SER A 76 5.59 6.70 -6.34
C SER A 76 4.38 5.85 -6.64
N ALA A 77 3.87 6.02 -7.86
CA ALA A 77 2.90 5.15 -8.47
C ALA A 77 3.48 4.58 -9.76
N THR A 78 3.16 3.33 -10.07
CA THR A 78 3.62 2.67 -11.31
C THR A 78 2.48 1.89 -11.91
N ALA A 79 2.28 2.04 -13.22
CA ALA A 79 1.35 1.25 -14.01
C ALA A 79 2.13 0.51 -15.10
N LYS A 80 1.80 -0.76 -15.31
CA LYS A 80 2.44 -1.62 -16.30
C LYS A 80 1.40 -2.41 -17.07
N LEU A 81 1.58 -2.49 -18.38
CA LEU A 81 0.74 -3.24 -19.29
C LEU A 81 1.63 -3.91 -20.33
N ASP A 82 1.80 -5.23 -20.19
CA ASP A 82 2.79 -6.00 -20.95
C ASP A 82 4.21 -5.38 -20.85
N THR A 83 4.80 -4.91 -21.96
CA THR A 83 6.11 -4.26 -21.96
C THR A 83 6.06 -2.77 -21.63
N GLN A 84 4.88 -2.14 -21.65
CA GLN A 84 4.72 -0.72 -21.35
C GLN A 84 4.75 -0.51 -19.83
N THR A 85 5.57 0.42 -19.35
CA THR A 85 5.66 0.76 -17.93
C THR A 85 5.78 2.26 -17.77
N GLU A 86 4.92 2.84 -16.95
CA GLU A 86 4.97 4.24 -16.55
C GLU A 86 5.13 4.33 -15.04
N LYS A 87 5.98 5.26 -14.59
CA LYS A 87 6.20 5.54 -13.18
C LYS A 87 6.24 7.04 -12.96
N ASP A 88 5.53 7.50 -11.93
CA ASP A 88 5.60 8.88 -11.46
C ASP A 88 6.02 8.89 -9.99
N VAL A 89 6.85 9.87 -9.64
CA VAL A 89 7.41 10.06 -8.30
C VAL A 89 7.04 11.46 -7.84
N LYS A 90 6.46 11.56 -6.64
CA LYS A 90 6.04 12.84 -6.07
C LYS A 90 6.45 13.01 -4.63
N SER A 91 6.69 14.28 -4.28
CA SER A 91 6.88 14.70 -2.90
C SER A 91 5.59 14.51 -2.12
N ALA A 92 5.75 14.49 -0.79
CA ALA A 92 4.67 14.44 0.18
C ALA A 92 3.51 15.41 -0.18
N GLY A 93 2.27 14.93 -0.07
CA GLY A 93 1.06 15.72 -0.31
C GLY A 93 0.65 15.95 -1.77
N SER A 94 1.41 15.43 -2.74
CA SER A 94 1.07 15.51 -4.17
C SER A 94 0.76 14.14 -4.75
N TRP A 95 -0.24 14.04 -5.64
CA TRP A 95 -0.57 12.79 -6.32
C TRP A 95 0.50 12.38 -7.33
N ALA A 96 1.10 11.20 -7.13
CA ALA A 96 1.83 10.49 -8.17
C ALA A 96 0.84 9.77 -9.11
N LYS A 97 0.92 10.02 -10.41
CA LYS A 97 -0.03 9.48 -11.40
C LYS A 97 0.70 8.76 -12.52
N ALA A 98 0.44 7.48 -12.69
CA ALA A 98 0.96 6.67 -13.78
C ALA A 98 -0.18 6.02 -14.55
N ASP A 99 -0.18 6.20 -15.87
CA ASP A 99 -1.25 5.75 -16.76
C ASP A 99 -0.68 5.07 -18.01
N VAL A 100 -0.93 3.77 -18.20
CA VAL A 100 -0.50 3.06 -19.41
C VAL A 100 -1.68 2.59 -20.24
N TYR A 101 -1.50 2.58 -21.55
CA TYR A 101 -2.50 2.12 -22.51
C TYR A 101 -1.92 1.11 -23.48
N GLY A 102 -2.73 0.15 -23.92
CA GLY A 102 -2.26 -0.93 -24.80
C GLY A 102 -3.34 -1.92 -25.19
N ASN A 103 -2.93 -3.11 -25.63
CA ASN A 103 -3.84 -4.14 -26.11
C ASN A 103 -4.77 -4.64 -24.98
N PRO A 104 -6.08 -4.78 -25.23
CA PRO A 104 -7.06 -5.34 -24.28
C PRO A 104 -6.70 -6.72 -23.74
N SER A 105 -5.96 -7.54 -24.48
CA SER A 105 -5.54 -8.88 -24.08
C SER A 105 -4.33 -8.89 -23.15
N TYR A 106 -3.76 -7.74 -22.78
CA TYR A 106 -2.59 -7.69 -21.91
C TYR A 106 -2.97 -7.61 -20.44
N THR A 107 -2.19 -8.30 -19.61
CA THR A 107 -2.31 -8.24 -18.15
C THR A 107 -1.80 -6.91 -17.63
N GLY A 108 -2.61 -6.25 -16.81
CA GLY A 108 -2.26 -4.99 -16.15
C GLY A 108 -1.65 -5.25 -14.78
N TYR A 109 -0.67 -4.45 -14.40
CA TYR A 109 -0.07 -4.43 -13.07
C TYR A 109 0.02 -3.00 -12.57
N THR A 110 -0.24 -2.82 -11.29
CA THR A 110 -0.13 -1.52 -10.65
C THR A 110 0.62 -1.65 -9.34
N PHE A 111 1.39 -0.61 -9.00
CA PHE A 111 2.24 -0.58 -7.83
C PHE A 111 2.19 0.81 -7.19
N TRP A 112 2.42 0.84 -5.87
CA TRP A 112 2.69 2.04 -5.10
C TRP A 112 3.87 1.79 -4.15
N ASP A 113 4.60 2.85 -3.78
CA ASP A 113 5.79 2.79 -2.92
C ASP A 113 5.94 4.09 -2.10
N ASN A 114 6.14 3.97 -0.79
CA ASN A 114 6.35 5.06 0.17
C ASN A 114 7.80 5.52 0.30
N ASN A 115 8.75 4.82 -0.30
CA ASN A 115 10.18 5.05 -0.19
C ASN A 115 10.79 5.37 -1.56
N ALA A 116 10.06 6.13 -2.37
CA ALA A 116 10.56 6.50 -3.69
C ALA A 116 11.79 7.42 -3.56
N THR A 117 12.74 7.24 -4.46
CA THR A 117 13.90 8.13 -4.61
C THR A 117 13.61 9.17 -5.69
N GLY A 118 14.10 10.41 -5.51
CA GLY A 118 13.98 11.46 -6.52
C GLY A 118 13.20 12.70 -6.11
N CYS A 119 12.59 12.73 -4.93
CA CYS A 119 12.11 13.98 -4.34
C CYS A 119 13.23 14.68 -3.58
N SER A 120 13.40 15.98 -3.81
CA SER A 120 14.21 16.84 -2.95
C SER A 120 13.60 16.87 -1.54
N LYS A 121 14.42 16.75 -0.50
CA LYS A 121 13.99 16.94 0.90
C LYS A 121 13.90 18.41 1.24
#